data_AF-A0A8T5SRM3-F1
#
_entry.id   AF-A0A8T5SRM3-F1
#
_cell.length_a   1.000
_cell.length_b   1.000
_cell.length_c   1.000
_cell.angle_alpha   90.00
_cell.angle_beta   90.00
_cell.angle_gamma   90.00
#
_symmetry.space_group_name_H-M   'P 1'
#
loop_
_entity.id
_entity.type
_entity.pdbx_description
1 polymer ?
#
loop_
_entity_poly.entity_id
_entity_poly.type
_entity_poly.pdbx_seq_one_letter_code
_entity_poly.pdbx_strand_id
1 'polypeptide(L)'
;MKLPVCLIDVQTNTLCRKCKQLYQEGKINDSDMELSKILVNLSKGNKAIKDIAFYSSVELDDVIILVTRRQDVPILSQPEVMDSISKYAHKEVRFLEKTNDPRRLVESLINPIPVTNVSTLYIPPFSDKEYKIEIDQKYREELPIPENVIIQTVKSVLNTEAHIEFT
;
A
#
# COMPACT_ATOMS: atom_id res chain seq x y z
N MET A 1 -2.03 -12.53 13.31
CA MET A 1 -1.43 -11.45 12.50
C MET A 1 -1.28 -11.95 11.08
N LYS A 2 -1.61 -11.10 10.11
CA LYS A 2 -1.43 -11.36 8.69
C LYS A 2 -0.36 -10.41 8.15
N LEU A 3 0.58 -10.94 7.38
CA LEU A 3 1.72 -10.24 6.80
C LEU A 3 1.83 -10.58 5.30
N PRO A 4 2.44 -9.72 4.48
CA PRO A 4 2.79 -10.04 3.09
C PRO A 4 3.77 -11.21 3.00
N VAL A 5 4.62 -11.38 4.01
CA VAL A 5 5.70 -12.36 4.06
C VAL A 5 5.46 -13.41 5.15
N CYS A 6 5.97 -14.63 4.96
CA CYS A 6 5.92 -15.68 5.96
C CYS A 6 6.69 -15.30 7.25
N LEU A 7 6.13 -15.64 8.41
CA LEU A 7 6.77 -15.37 9.72
C LEU A 7 8.18 -15.97 9.84
N ILE A 8 8.39 -17.17 9.28
CA ILE A 8 9.69 -17.85 9.30
C ILE A 8 10.73 -17.05 8.49
N ASP A 9 10.34 -16.55 7.32
CA ASP A 9 11.21 -15.78 6.44
C ASP A 9 11.62 -14.46 7.09
N VAL A 10 10.67 -13.80 7.77
CA VAL A 10 10.90 -12.59 8.57
C VAL A 10 11.91 -12.85 9.71
N GLN A 11 11.79 -13.99 10.38
CA GLN A 11 12.68 -14.37 11.50
C GLN A 11 14.08 -14.78 11.05
N THR A 12 14.18 -15.49 9.93
CA THR A 12 15.45 -16.03 9.39
C THR A 12 16.13 -15.08 8.39
N ASN A 13 15.47 -13.97 8.06
CA ASN A 13 15.87 -13.04 7.00
C ASN A 13 16.17 -13.74 5.66
N THR A 14 15.50 -14.86 5.39
CA THR A 14 15.73 -15.68 4.20
C THR A 14 14.39 -16.04 3.57
N LEU A 15 14.18 -15.63 2.32
CA LEU A 15 12.95 -15.92 1.59
C LEU A 15 12.83 -17.42 1.26
N CYS A 16 11.73 -18.04 1.66
CA CYS A 16 11.39 -19.38 1.20
C CYS A 16 11.04 -19.37 -0.30
N ARG A 17 10.92 -20.55 -0.94
CA ARG A 17 10.61 -20.66 -2.37
C ARG A 17 9.36 -19.85 -2.78
N LYS A 18 8.32 -19.86 -1.94
CA LYS A 18 7.06 -19.15 -2.20
C LYS A 18 7.24 -17.63 -2.15
N CYS A 19 7.88 -17.11 -1.10
CA CYS A 19 8.11 -15.67 -0.97
C CYS A 19 9.11 -15.18 -2.02
N LYS A 20 10.13 -15.97 -2.38
CA LYS A 20 11.03 -15.64 -3.51
C LYS A 20 10.26 -15.43 -4.81
N GLN A 21 9.31 -16.30 -5.11
CA GLN A 21 8.49 -16.16 -6.30
C GLN A 21 7.62 -14.89 -6.25
N LEU A 22 6.99 -14.60 -5.10
CA LEU A 22 6.21 -13.37 -4.93
C LEU A 22 7.07 -12.11 -5.06
N TYR A 23 8.32 -12.16 -4.59
CA TYR A 23 9.28 -11.07 -4.70
C TYR A 23 9.68 -10.83 -6.16
N GLN A 24 9.96 -11.92 -6.90
CA GLN A 24 10.24 -11.86 -8.34
C GLN A 24 9.05 -11.36 -9.17
N GLU A 25 7.83 -11.68 -8.75
CA GLU A 25 6.59 -11.18 -9.35
C GLU A 25 6.27 -9.73 -8.95
N GLY A 26 7.06 -9.09 -8.09
CA GLY A 26 6.83 -7.73 -7.60
C GLY A 26 5.65 -7.59 -6.64
N LYS A 27 5.13 -8.70 -6.10
CA LYS A 27 4.01 -8.72 -5.15
C LYS A 27 4.43 -8.47 -3.71
N ILE A 28 5.72 -8.66 -3.42
CA ILE A 28 6.34 -8.25 -2.16
C ILE A 28 7.62 -7.49 -2.49
N ASN A 29 7.97 -6.50 -1.68
CA ASN A 29 9.19 -5.69 -1.82
C ASN A 29 10.06 -5.74 -0.56
N ASP A 30 11.21 -5.05 -0.58
CA ASP A 30 12.12 -5.00 0.57
C ASP A 30 11.48 -4.31 1.78
N SER A 31 10.70 -3.26 1.54
CA SER A 31 9.95 -2.52 2.55
C SER A 31 8.94 -3.43 3.27
N ASP A 32 8.27 -4.33 2.55
CA ASP A 32 7.36 -5.33 3.11
C ASP A 32 8.07 -6.26 4.08
N MET A 33 9.30 -6.66 3.76
CA MET A 33 10.12 -7.52 4.61
C MET A 33 10.49 -6.80 5.90
N GLU A 34 11.05 -5.59 5.80
CA GLU A 34 11.51 -4.83 6.96
C GLU A 34 10.35 -4.37 7.86
N LEU A 35 9.26 -3.87 7.29
CA LEU A 35 8.06 -3.53 8.03
C LEU A 35 7.47 -4.76 8.72
N SER A 36 7.46 -5.91 8.05
CA SER A 36 7.02 -7.17 8.69
C SER A 36 7.89 -7.53 9.89
N LYS A 37 9.22 -7.34 9.83
CA LYS A 37 10.12 -7.56 10.99
C LYS A 37 9.79 -6.64 12.15
N ILE A 38 9.61 -5.35 11.87
CA ILE A 38 9.27 -4.35 12.88
C ILE A 38 7.96 -4.73 13.57
N LEU A 39 6.91 -5.01 12.81
CA LEU A 39 5.60 -5.41 13.35
C LEU A 39 5.66 -6.70 14.15
N VAL A 40 6.41 -7.71 13.68
CA VAL A 40 6.60 -8.97 14.42
C VAL A 40 7.32 -8.73 15.75
N ASN A 41 8.35 -7.88 15.78
CA ASN A 41 9.06 -7.56 17.00
C ASN A 41 8.18 -6.80 18.00
N LEU A 42 7.42 -5.80 17.54
CA LEU A 42 6.47 -5.07 18.38
C LEU A 42 5.36 -5.98 18.92
N SER A 43 4.91 -6.97 18.14
CA SER A 43 3.90 -7.93 18.57
C SER A 43 4.31 -8.80 19.78
N LYS A 44 5.61 -8.88 20.09
CA LYS A 44 6.12 -9.58 21.28
C LYS A 44 5.73 -8.84 22.56
N GLY A 45 5.76 -7.51 22.54
CA GLY A 45 5.41 -6.63 23.67
C GLY A 45 3.94 -6.19 23.69
N ASN A 46 3.30 -6.09 22.52
CA ASN A 46 1.95 -5.54 22.37
C ASN A 46 0.98 -6.56 21.77
N LYS A 47 -0.01 -6.99 22.57
CA LYS A 47 -1.02 -7.99 22.14
C LYS A 47 -1.92 -7.47 21.02
N ALA A 48 -2.19 -6.18 20.93
CA ALA A 48 -3.06 -5.62 19.89
C ALA A 48 -2.46 -5.79 18.49
N ILE A 49 -1.13 -5.74 18.38
CA ILE A 49 -0.41 -5.95 17.11
C ILE A 49 -0.49 -7.41 16.66
N LYS A 50 -0.79 -8.37 17.55
CA LYS A 50 -0.91 -9.77 17.14
C LYS A 50 -2.10 -10.03 16.23
N ASP A 51 -3.10 -9.16 16.20
CA ASP A 51 -4.32 -9.38 15.42
C ASP A 51 -4.42 -8.50 14.16
N ILE A 52 -3.44 -7.65 13.87
CA ILE A 52 -3.45 -6.79 12.67
C ILE A 52 -3.26 -7.60 11.38
N ALA A 53 -3.66 -6.98 10.26
CA ALA A 53 -3.39 -7.45 8.92
C ALA A 53 -2.66 -6.39 8.09
N PHE A 54 -1.36 -6.58 7.91
CA PHE A 54 -0.54 -5.86 6.94
C PHE A 54 -0.52 -6.66 5.63
N TYR A 55 -0.88 -6.01 4.52
CA TYR A 55 -1.04 -6.67 3.23
C TYR A 55 0.10 -6.40 2.26
N SER A 56 0.57 -5.17 2.21
CA SER A 56 1.67 -4.71 1.37
C SER A 56 2.01 -3.27 1.73
N SER A 57 3.14 -2.79 1.27
CA SER A 57 3.60 -1.42 1.41
C SER A 57 3.99 -0.85 0.06
N VAL A 58 3.82 0.47 -0.05
CA VAL A 58 4.29 1.25 -1.18
C VAL A 58 5.26 2.28 -0.64
N GLU A 59 6.51 2.18 -1.06
CA GLU A 59 7.57 3.11 -0.66
C GLU A 59 7.81 4.15 -1.75
N LEU A 60 7.92 5.40 -1.31
CA LEU A 60 8.00 6.62 -2.12
C LEU A 60 9.15 7.47 -1.61
N ASP A 61 9.53 8.53 -2.30
CA ASP A 61 10.72 9.31 -1.92
C ASP A 61 10.62 9.87 -0.48
N ASP A 62 9.47 10.45 -0.12
CA ASP A 62 9.27 11.08 1.19
C ASP A 62 8.20 10.39 2.08
N VAL A 63 7.51 9.37 1.56
CA VAL A 63 6.38 8.74 2.26
C VAL A 63 6.38 7.21 2.05
N ILE A 64 5.93 6.47 3.07
CA ILE A 64 5.67 5.04 3.01
C ILE A 64 4.22 4.78 3.35
N ILE A 65 3.52 4.07 2.47
CA ILE A 65 2.10 3.76 2.61
C ILE A 65 1.97 2.29 2.99
N LEU A 66 1.35 2.01 4.14
CA LEU A 66 1.04 0.65 4.58
C LEU A 66 -0.41 0.31 4.26
N VAL A 67 -0.61 -0.75 3.47
CA VAL A 67 -1.93 -1.27 3.13
C VAL A 67 -2.39 -2.24 4.23
N THR A 68 -3.49 -1.92 4.89
CA THR A 68 -3.98 -2.62 6.09
C THR A 68 -5.51 -2.68 6.12
N ARG A 69 -6.12 -3.32 7.12
CA ARG A 69 -7.57 -3.21 7.34
C ARG A 69 -7.88 -1.89 8.03
N ARG A 70 -9.03 -1.28 7.72
CA ARG A 70 -9.49 -0.05 8.37
C ARG A 70 -9.45 -0.10 9.90
N GLN A 71 -9.87 -1.22 10.48
CA GLN A 71 -9.89 -1.43 11.93
C GLN A 71 -8.51 -1.52 12.58
N ASP A 72 -7.46 -1.80 11.81
CA ASP A 72 -6.09 -1.93 12.30
C ASP A 72 -5.35 -0.59 12.27
N VAL A 73 -5.86 0.40 11.52
CA VAL A 73 -5.26 1.75 11.41
C VAL A 73 -5.05 2.38 12.79
N PRO A 74 -6.02 2.42 13.71
CA PRO A 74 -5.79 3.01 15.04
C PRO A 74 -4.70 2.31 15.86
N ILE A 75 -4.51 1.01 15.67
CA ILE A 75 -3.47 0.22 16.35
C ILE A 75 -2.11 0.55 15.75
N LEU A 76 -2.03 0.65 14.43
CA LEU A 76 -0.82 0.98 13.70
C LEU A 76 -0.40 2.46 13.85
N SER A 77 -1.37 3.36 14.09
CA SER A 77 -1.14 4.78 14.39
C SER A 77 -0.71 5.04 15.84
N GLN A 78 -0.52 4.02 16.67
CA GLN A 78 -0.02 4.22 18.03
C GLN A 78 1.41 4.79 17.98
N PRO A 79 1.78 5.74 18.87
CA PRO A 79 3.09 6.40 18.84
C PRO A 79 4.27 5.42 18.81
N GLU A 80 4.21 4.34 19.60
CA GLU A 80 5.26 3.31 19.64
C GLU A 80 5.49 2.62 18.27
N VAL A 81 4.40 2.34 17.55
CA VAL A 81 4.44 1.70 16.23
C VAL A 81 4.93 2.69 15.18
N MET A 82 4.38 3.91 15.20
CA MET A 82 4.75 4.99 14.30
C MET A 82 6.23 5.37 14.45
N ASP A 83 6.74 5.48 15.67
CA ASP A 83 8.15 5.76 15.96
C ASP A 83 9.06 4.66 15.43
N SER A 84 8.64 3.40 15.52
CA SER A 84 9.44 2.27 15.03
C SER A 84 9.48 2.21 13.51
N ILE A 85 8.33 2.46 12.86
CA ILE A 85 8.24 2.50 11.39
C ILE A 85 8.98 3.72 10.83
N SER A 86 8.79 4.90 11.42
CA SER A 86 9.45 6.14 10.97
C SER A 86 10.97 6.11 11.15
N LYS A 87 11.48 5.49 12.23
CA LYS A 87 12.92 5.28 12.42
C LYS A 87 13.55 4.42 11.33
N TYR A 88 12.79 3.47 10.78
CA TYR A 88 13.24 2.64 9.66
C TYR A 88 13.10 3.38 8.33
N ALA A 89 11.91 3.93 8.07
CA ALA A 89 11.57 4.47 6.77
C ALA A 89 12.20 5.85 6.51
N HIS A 90 12.51 6.62 7.57
CA HIS A 90 12.92 8.03 7.48
C HIS A 90 11.98 8.91 6.64
N LYS A 91 10.70 8.50 6.57
CA LYS A 91 9.66 9.01 5.68
C LYS A 91 8.37 9.21 6.46
N GLU A 92 7.47 10.02 5.91
CA GLU A 92 6.10 10.12 6.41
C GLU A 92 5.42 8.73 6.32
N VAL A 93 4.70 8.31 7.36
CA VAL A 93 4.00 7.02 7.37
C VAL A 93 2.51 7.27 7.18
N ARG A 94 1.96 6.71 6.11
CA ARG A 94 0.52 6.74 5.81
C ARG A 94 -0.09 5.35 5.83
N PHE A 95 -1.38 5.26 6.11
CA PHE A 95 -2.13 4.01 6.09
C PHE A 95 -3.20 4.05 5.02
N LEU A 96 -3.33 2.95 4.29
CA LEU A 96 -4.33 2.78 3.25
C LEU A 96 -5.20 1.56 3.57
N GLU A 97 -6.52 1.73 3.51
CA GLU A 97 -7.44 0.61 3.66
C GLU A 97 -7.36 -0.30 2.44
N LYS A 98 -7.18 -1.60 2.66
CA LYS A 98 -7.31 -2.60 1.59
C LYS A 98 -8.76 -2.64 1.10
N THR A 99 -8.93 -2.30 -0.17
CA THR A 99 -10.21 -2.35 -0.86
C THR A 99 -10.04 -2.98 -2.24
N ASN A 100 -11.09 -3.62 -2.74
CA ASN A 100 -11.16 -4.07 -4.15
C ASN A 100 -11.85 -3.03 -5.04
N ASP A 101 -12.38 -1.96 -4.44
CA ASP A 101 -13.04 -0.86 -5.14
C ASP A 101 -11.98 0.17 -5.56
N PRO A 102 -11.74 0.36 -6.87
CA PRO A 102 -10.72 1.28 -7.37
C PRO A 102 -11.04 2.72 -6.98
N ARG A 103 -12.30 3.12 -6.97
CA ARG A 103 -12.69 4.48 -6.62
C ARG A 103 -12.33 4.79 -5.18
N ARG A 104 -12.70 3.92 -4.24
CA ARG A 104 -12.37 4.09 -2.81
C ARG A 104 -10.88 4.09 -2.56
N LEU A 105 -10.11 3.30 -3.32
CA LEU A 105 -8.65 3.26 -3.20
C LEU A 105 -8.06 4.61 -3.58
N VAL A 106 -8.43 5.15 -4.74
CA VAL A 106 -7.92 6.44 -5.21
C VAL A 106 -8.37 7.57 -4.28
N GLU A 107 -9.65 7.63 -3.90
CA GLU A 107 -10.17 8.65 -2.97
C GLU A 107 -9.41 8.63 -1.63
N SER A 108 -9.04 7.46 -1.12
CA SER A 108 -8.24 7.34 0.11
C SER A 108 -6.79 7.82 -0.07
N LEU A 109 -6.23 7.65 -1.27
CA LEU A 109 -4.87 8.04 -1.61
C LEU A 109 -4.71 9.55 -1.79
N ILE A 110 -5.69 10.21 -2.42
CA ILE A 110 -5.62 11.64 -2.76
C ILE A 110 -6.46 12.54 -1.84
N ASN A 111 -7.06 12.00 -0.78
CA ASN A 111 -7.79 12.76 0.23
C ASN A 111 -6.97 13.99 0.69
N PRO A 112 -7.53 15.23 0.67
CA PRO A 112 -8.94 15.61 0.50
C PRO A 112 -9.41 15.97 -0.93
N ILE A 113 -8.62 15.65 -1.95
CA ILE A 113 -8.97 15.98 -3.33
C ILE A 113 -10.11 15.06 -3.82
N PRO A 114 -11.19 15.62 -4.38
CA PRO A 114 -12.26 14.82 -4.94
C PRO A 114 -11.83 14.16 -6.26
N VAL A 115 -12.12 12.87 -6.40
CA VAL A 115 -11.99 12.15 -7.67
C VAL A 115 -13.26 12.36 -8.49
N THR A 116 -13.13 12.90 -9.70
CA THR A 116 -14.27 13.14 -10.60
C THR A 116 -14.93 11.80 -10.96
N ASN A 117 -14.12 10.86 -11.44
CA ASN A 117 -14.62 9.55 -11.86
C ASN A 117 -13.50 8.49 -11.85
N VAL A 118 -13.89 7.23 -11.66
CA VAL A 118 -12.99 6.09 -11.85
C VAL A 118 -13.73 5.04 -12.66
N SER A 119 -13.25 4.76 -13.87
CA SER A 119 -13.87 3.82 -14.80
C SER A 119 -12.89 2.72 -15.20
N THR A 120 -13.43 1.59 -15.67
CA THR A 120 -12.61 0.48 -16.19
C THR A 120 -12.63 0.55 -17.71
N LEU A 121 -11.46 0.73 -18.32
CA LEU A 121 -11.26 0.57 -19.75
C LEU A 121 -10.90 -0.88 -20.04
N TYR A 122 -11.54 -1.46 -21.05
CA TYR A 122 -11.23 -2.80 -21.54
C TYR A 122 -10.45 -2.67 -22.83
N ILE A 123 -9.22 -3.21 -22.86
CA ILE A 123 -8.36 -3.14 -24.04
C ILE A 123 -8.75 -4.28 -24.98
N PRO A 124 -9.10 -4.00 -26.26
CA PRO A 124 -9.32 -5.05 -27.26
C PRO A 124 -8.06 -5.92 -27.39
N PRO A 125 -8.16 -7.27 -27.36
CA PRO A 125 -9.34 -8.13 -27.56
C PRO A 125 -10.08 -8.56 -26.28
N PHE A 126 -10.18 -7.68 -25.27
CA PHE A 126 -10.81 -7.89 -23.95
C PHE A 126 -10.03 -8.83 -23.00
N SER A 127 -8.74 -9.06 -23.25
CA SER A 127 -7.87 -9.81 -22.33
C SER A 127 -7.48 -8.98 -21.11
N ASP A 128 -7.28 -7.68 -21.30
CA ASP A 128 -6.69 -6.79 -20.31
C ASP A 128 -7.62 -5.62 -20.01
N LYS A 129 -7.54 -5.13 -18.77
CA LYS A 129 -8.30 -4.00 -18.28
C LYS A 129 -7.37 -3.00 -17.60
N GLU A 130 -7.74 -1.73 -17.68
CA GLU A 130 -7.05 -0.64 -17.00
C GLU A 130 -8.07 0.26 -16.31
N TYR A 131 -7.65 0.91 -15.23
CA TYR A 131 -8.46 1.94 -14.57
C TYR A 131 -8.13 3.32 -15.13
N LYS A 132 -9.16 4.01 -15.63
CA LYS A 132 -9.10 5.44 -15.95
C LYS A 132 -9.55 6.23 -14.72
N ILE A 133 -8.66 7.06 -14.19
CA ILE A 133 -8.90 7.92 -13.03
C ILE A 133 -9.00 9.36 -13.53
N GLU A 134 -10.15 9.99 -13.35
CA GLU A 134 -10.42 11.37 -13.78
C GLU A 134 -10.38 12.30 -12.56
N ILE A 135 -9.53 13.33 -12.61
CA ILE A 135 -9.36 14.34 -11.57
C ILE A 135 -9.50 15.72 -12.21
N ASP A 136 -10.14 16.67 -11.52
CA ASP A 136 -10.28 18.04 -12.03
C ASP A 136 -8.89 18.69 -12.22
N GLN A 137 -8.68 19.30 -13.39
CA GLN A 137 -7.42 19.94 -13.81
C GLN A 137 -6.86 20.91 -12.77
N LYS A 138 -7.73 21.57 -11.98
CA LYS A 138 -7.28 22.52 -10.95
C LYS A 138 -6.47 21.88 -9.82
N TYR A 139 -6.63 20.58 -9.59
CA TYR A 139 -5.96 19.85 -8.51
C TYR A 139 -4.63 19.23 -8.92
N ARG A 140 -4.22 19.34 -10.18
CA ARG A 140 -3.02 18.71 -10.71
C ARG A 140 -1.76 19.03 -9.90
N GLU A 141 -1.58 20.31 -9.56
CA GLU A 141 -0.44 20.80 -8.78
C GLU A 141 -0.63 20.64 -7.27
N GLU A 142 -1.84 20.31 -6.82
CA GLU A 142 -2.20 20.19 -5.40
C GLU A 142 -2.22 18.74 -4.90
N LEU A 143 -1.92 17.77 -5.76
CA LEU A 143 -1.95 16.34 -5.41
C LEU A 143 -1.06 16.06 -4.18
N PRO A 144 -1.59 15.38 -3.14
CA PRO A 144 -0.85 15.11 -1.91
C PRO A 144 0.24 14.04 -2.09
N ILE A 145 0.24 13.35 -3.24
CA ILE A 145 1.21 12.35 -3.66
C ILE A 145 1.39 12.44 -5.19
N PRO A 146 2.58 12.16 -5.73
CA PRO A 146 2.82 12.24 -7.17
C PRO A 146 1.99 11.26 -8.02
N GLU A 147 1.77 11.56 -9.30
CA GLU A 147 0.90 10.76 -10.19
C GLU A 147 1.37 9.30 -10.36
N ASN A 148 2.68 9.10 -10.56
CA ASN A 148 3.30 7.77 -10.71
C ASN A 148 3.05 6.87 -9.50
N VAL A 149 2.96 7.47 -8.32
CA VAL A 149 2.75 6.80 -7.05
C VAL A 149 1.33 6.26 -6.93
N ILE A 150 0.35 7.08 -7.31
CA ILE A 150 -1.05 6.69 -7.33
C ILE A 150 -1.20 5.47 -8.24
N ILE A 151 -0.62 5.55 -9.45
CA ILE A 151 -0.65 4.46 -10.44
C ILE A 151 0.01 3.18 -9.89
N GLN A 152 1.21 3.28 -9.32
CA GLN A 152 1.92 2.15 -8.73
C GLN A 152 1.14 1.52 -7.56
N THR A 153 0.51 2.34 -6.72
CA THR A 153 -0.29 1.84 -5.59
C THR A 153 -1.53 1.11 -6.07
N VAL A 154 -2.24 1.67 -7.05
CA VAL A 154 -3.42 1.02 -7.67
C VAL A 154 -3.01 -0.32 -8.29
N LYS A 155 -1.90 -0.35 -9.03
CA LYS A 155 -1.35 -1.57 -9.61
C LYS A 155 -0.99 -2.62 -8.54
N SER A 156 -0.31 -2.21 -7.47
CA SER A 156 0.09 -3.12 -6.39
C SER A 156 -1.11 -3.69 -5.63
N VAL A 157 -2.12 -2.87 -5.34
CA VAL A 157 -3.28 -3.26 -4.51
C VAL A 157 -4.33 -4.03 -5.32
N LEU A 158 -4.63 -3.60 -6.54
CA LEU A 158 -5.69 -4.16 -7.39
C LEU A 158 -5.17 -5.08 -8.50
N ASN A 159 -3.85 -5.22 -8.65
CA ASN A 159 -3.22 -6.03 -9.69
C ASN A 159 -3.77 -5.69 -11.09
N THR A 160 -3.99 -4.40 -11.35
CA THR A 160 -4.57 -3.85 -12.58
C THR A 160 -3.91 -2.50 -12.87
N GLU A 161 -3.52 -2.25 -14.12
CA GLU A 161 -2.90 -0.98 -14.52
C GLU A 161 -3.89 0.20 -14.36
N ALA A 162 -3.36 1.40 -14.23
CA ALA A 162 -4.15 2.61 -14.12
C ALA A 162 -3.44 3.80 -14.79
N HIS A 163 -4.21 4.77 -15.28
CA HIS A 163 -3.72 6.07 -15.69
C HIS A 163 -4.62 7.18 -15.17
N ILE A 164 -4.04 8.37 -15.02
CA ILE A 164 -4.73 9.56 -14.55
C ILE A 164 -4.96 10.49 -15.74
N GLU A 165 -6.18 10.98 -15.88
CA GLU A 165 -6.57 12.01 -16.84
C GLU A 165 -7.07 13.23 -16.07
N PHE A 166 -6.52 14.39 -16.39
CA PHE A 166 -6.98 15.65 -15.83
C PHE A 166 -8.03 16.27 -16.75
N THR A 167 -9.21 16.54 -16.20
CA THR A 167 -10.39 17.04 -16.93
C THR A 167 -10.82 18.41 -16.47
#